data_AF-A0A6L9QH01-F1
#
_entry.id   AF-A0A6L9QH01-F1
#
_cell.length_a   1.000
_cell.length_b   1.000
_cell.length_c   1.000
_cell.angle_alpha   90.00
_cell.angle_beta   90.00
_cell.angle_gamma   90.00
#
_symmetry.space_group_name_H-M   'P 1'
#
loop_
_entity.id
_entity.type
_entity.pdbx_description
1 polymer ?
#
loop_
_entity_poly.entity_id
_entity_poly.type
_entity_poly.pdbx_seq_one_letter_code
_entity_poly.pdbx_strand_id
1 'polypeptide(L)'
;MSAAQRRELAIRAAMAEFAHGGYDGTSTWSIARRIGVSQPYMFRLFPSKHALFLAAAERCFDDIEGVLRDAAGGLRGGDALAAMAE
;
A
#
# COMPACT_ATOMS: atom_id res chain seq x y z
N MET A 1 -2.59 -0.37 20.14
CA MET A 1 -2.08 -0.16 18.76
C MET A 1 -1.27 1.12 18.71
N SER A 2 -0.04 1.05 18.21
CA SER A 2 0.84 2.21 18.03
C SER A 2 0.42 3.08 16.83
N ALA A 3 0.95 4.30 16.75
CA ALA A 3 0.74 5.18 15.60
C ALA A 3 1.27 4.53 14.30
N ALA A 4 2.40 3.83 14.35
CA ALA A 4 2.95 3.09 13.21
C ALA A 4 2.00 1.98 12.73
N GLN A 5 1.44 1.19 13.64
CA GLN A 5 0.45 0.16 13.30
C GLN A 5 -0.81 0.77 12.66
N ARG A 6 -1.28 1.92 13.15
CA ARG A 6 -2.44 2.61 12.55
C ARG A 6 -2.12 3.16 11.17
N ARG A 7 -0.91 3.71 10.97
CA ARG A 7 -0.43 4.17 9.66
C ARG A 7 -0.41 3.02 8.65
N GLU A 8 0.11 1.87 9.06
CA GLU A 8 0.13 0.65 8.25
C GLU A 8 -1.27 0.15 7.87
N LEU A 9 -2.22 0.12 8.82
CA LEU A 9 -3.61 -0.23 8.51
C LEU A 9 -4.24 0.73 7.49
N ALA A 10 -3.95 2.03 7.60
CA ALA A 10 -4.45 3.02 6.65
C ALA A 10 -3.87 2.79 5.24
N ILE A 11 -2.58 2.44 5.13
CA ILE A 11 -1.93 2.11 3.86
C ILE A 11 -2.63 0.92 3.21
N ARG A 12 -2.81 -0.20 3.92
CA ARG A 12 -3.45 -1.39 3.34
C ARG A 12 -4.91 -1.15 2.96
N ALA A 13 -5.65 -0.41 3.78
CA ALA A 13 -7.03 -0.04 3.45
C ALA A 13 -7.06 0.86 2.20
N ALA A 14 -6.13 1.82 2.09
CA ALA A 14 -6.02 2.69 0.95
C ALA A 14 -5.66 1.94 -0.34
N MET A 15 -4.74 0.97 -0.29
CA MET A 15 -4.42 0.11 -1.44
C MET A 15 -5.67 -0.52 -2.03
N ALA A 16 -6.53 -1.13 -1.19
CA ALA A 16 -7.76 -1.75 -1.65
C ALA A 16 -8.76 -0.74 -2.24
N GLU A 17 -8.97 0.40 -1.57
CA GLU A 17 -9.93 1.41 -2.04
C GLU A 17 -9.46 2.06 -3.35
N PHE A 18 -8.17 2.42 -3.46
CA PHE A 18 -7.60 2.99 -4.68
C PHE A 18 -7.56 2.00 -5.84
N ALA A 19 -7.34 0.71 -5.59
CA ALA A 19 -7.40 -0.32 -6.63
C ALA A 19 -8.80 -0.44 -7.26
N HIS A 20 -9.86 -0.23 -6.46
CA HIS A 20 -11.24 -0.30 -6.96
C HIS A 20 -11.75 1.03 -7.54
N GLY A 21 -11.49 2.15 -6.85
CA GLY A 21 -12.06 3.46 -7.19
C GLY A 21 -11.14 4.38 -7.99
N GLY A 22 -9.88 3.98 -8.21
CA GLY A 22 -8.85 4.87 -8.71
C GLY A 22 -8.55 6.02 -7.74
N TYR A 23 -7.66 6.92 -8.13
CA TYR A 23 -7.32 8.08 -7.29
C TYR A 23 -8.56 8.93 -7.05
N ASP A 24 -9.21 9.46 -8.10
CA ASP A 24 -10.31 10.42 -7.95
C ASP A 24 -11.57 9.83 -7.32
N GLY A 25 -11.93 8.57 -7.65
CA GLY A 25 -13.13 7.91 -7.11
C GLY A 25 -13.02 7.47 -5.65
N THR A 26 -11.84 7.54 -5.04
CA THR A 26 -11.62 7.13 -3.65
C THR A 26 -11.72 8.30 -2.67
N SER A 27 -12.52 8.16 -1.62
CA SER A 27 -12.63 9.17 -0.55
C SER A 27 -11.77 8.80 0.65
N THR A 28 -10.99 9.75 1.19
CA THR A 28 -10.24 9.52 2.45
C THR A 28 -11.18 9.23 3.63
N TRP A 29 -12.46 9.61 3.52
CA TRP A 29 -13.48 9.27 4.49
C TRP A 29 -13.86 7.78 4.46
N SER A 30 -13.94 7.15 3.27
CA SER A 30 -14.25 5.71 3.18
C SER A 30 -13.14 4.88 3.82
N ILE A 31 -11.88 5.25 3.55
CA ILE A 31 -10.70 4.64 4.16
C ILE A 31 -10.71 4.81 5.69
N ALA A 32 -10.98 6.01 6.19
CA ALA A 32 -11.04 6.27 7.64
C ALA A 32 -12.12 5.44 8.33
N ARG A 33 -13.31 5.34 7.72
CA ARG A 33 -14.40 4.50 8.19
C ARG A 33 -14.00 3.03 8.22
N ARG A 34 -13.33 2.54 7.17
CA ARG A 34 -12.89 1.14 7.04
C ARG A 34 -11.92 0.72 8.15
N ILE A 35 -11.05 1.63 8.59
CA ILE A 35 -10.09 1.35 9.68
C ILE A 35 -10.57 1.81 11.07
N GLY A 36 -11.82 2.27 11.18
CA GLY A 36 -12.44 2.68 12.44
C GLY A 36 -11.80 3.91 13.10
N VAL A 37 -11.36 4.89 12.30
CA VAL A 37 -10.82 6.16 12.81
C VAL A 37 -11.61 7.37 12.30
N SER A 38 -11.53 8.48 13.02
CA SER A 38 -12.12 9.74 12.56
C SER A 38 -11.33 10.31 11.38
N GLN A 39 -12.00 11.06 10.51
CA GLN A 39 -11.35 11.73 9.38
C GLN A 39 -10.26 12.74 9.81
N PRO A 40 -10.43 13.55 10.88
CA PRO A 40 -9.34 14.39 11.39
C PRO A 40 -8.12 13.59 11.85
N TYR A 41 -8.34 12.40 12.44
CA TYR A 41 -7.23 11.53 12.83
C TYR A 41 -6.54 10.92 11.60
N MET A 42 -7.28 10.56 10.55
CA MET A 42 -6.70 10.15 9.27
C MET A 42 -5.74 11.21 8.73
N PHE A 43 -6.12 12.50 8.78
CA PHE A 43 -5.26 13.59 8.33
C PHE A 43 -4.04 13.84 9.22
N ARG A 44 -4.07 13.41 10.49
CA ARG A 44 -2.85 13.36 11.34
C ARG A 44 -1.89 12.25 10.92
N LEU A 45 -2.40 11.12 10.41
CA LEU A 45 -1.56 10.06 9.87
C LEU A 45 -1.00 10.48 8.51
N PHE A 46 -1.85 10.94 7.60
CA PHE A 46 -1.46 11.34 6.25
C PHE A 46 -1.98 12.73 5.94
N PRO A 47 -1.10 13.72 5.71
CA PRO A 47 -1.51 15.12 5.58
C PRO A 47 -2.41 15.39 4.36
N SER A 48 -2.44 14.48 3.38
CA SER A 48 -3.30 14.60 2.20
C SER A 48 -3.66 13.23 1.61
N LYS A 49 -4.71 13.20 0.77
CA LYS A 49 -5.07 12.04 -0.06
C LYS A 49 -3.90 11.61 -0.95
N HIS A 50 -3.17 12.58 -1.52
CA HIS A 50 -2.00 12.32 -2.33
C HIS A 50 -0.88 11.61 -1.55
N ALA A 51 -0.59 12.07 -0.32
CA ALA A 51 0.42 11.43 0.53
C ALA A 51 0.02 9.99 0.92
N LEU A 52 -1.28 9.74 1.15
CA LEU A 52 -1.79 8.40 1.40
C LEU A 52 -1.72 7.51 0.14
N PHE A 53 -2.00 8.06 -1.03
CA PHE A 53 -1.90 7.36 -2.31
C PHE A 53 -0.45 6.95 -2.60
N LEU A 54 0.50 7.87 -2.44
CA LEU A 54 1.92 7.56 -2.63
C LEU A 54 2.37 6.44 -1.69
N ALA A 55 2.02 6.50 -0.40
CA ALA A 55 2.38 5.45 0.54
C ALA A 55 1.73 4.09 0.21
N ALA A 56 0.50 4.10 -0.33
CA ALA A 56 -0.15 2.88 -0.82
C ALA A 56 0.54 2.32 -2.08
N ALA A 57 0.96 3.19 -2.99
CA ALA A 57 1.69 2.79 -4.19
C ALA A 57 3.08 2.25 -3.86
N GLU A 58 3.84 2.95 -3.01
CA GLU A 58 5.14 2.49 -2.49
C GLU A 58 5.01 1.10 -1.87
N ARG A 59 4.01 0.90 -1.00
CA ARG A 59 3.81 -0.42 -0.39
C ARG A 59 3.45 -1.51 -1.41
N CYS A 60 2.68 -1.18 -2.44
CA CYS A 60 2.40 -2.11 -3.54
C CYS A 60 3.69 -2.56 -4.24
N PHE A 61 4.59 -1.61 -4.52
CA PHE A 61 5.89 -1.92 -5.12
C PHE A 61 6.78 -2.72 -4.18
N ASP A 62 6.82 -2.41 -2.88
CA ASP A 62 7.56 -3.18 -1.89
C ASP A 62 7.07 -4.64 -1.83
N ASP A 63 5.74 -4.85 -1.85
CA ASP A 63 5.15 -6.19 -1.83
C ASP A 63 5.48 -6.96 -3.13
N ILE A 64 5.40 -6.31 -4.30
CA ILE A 64 5.79 -6.91 -5.59
C ILE A 64 7.28 -7.25 -5.61
N GLU A 65 8.12 -6.32 -5.17
CA GLU A 65 9.57 -6.50 -5.09
C GLU A 65 9.91 -7.68 -4.18
N GLY A 66 9.25 -7.79 -3.02
CA GLY A 66 9.41 -8.91 -2.10
C GLY A 66 9.13 -10.26 -2.77
N VAL A 67 7.98 -10.37 -3.46
CA VAL A 67 7.62 -11.60 -4.19
C VAL A 67 8.64 -11.94 -5.27
N LEU A 68 9.04 -10.96 -6.08
CA LEU A 68 10.02 -11.18 -7.15
C LEU A 68 11.39 -11.56 -6.60
N ARG A 69 11.82 -10.92 -5.51
CA ARG A 69 13.08 -11.20 -4.82
C ARG A 69 13.11 -12.61 -4.26
N ASP A 70 12.02 -13.05 -3.63
CA ASP A 70 11.88 -14.39 -3.08
C ASP A 70 11.89 -15.43 -4.21
N ALA A 71 11.16 -15.19 -5.30
CA ALA A 71 11.13 -16.08 -6.47
C ALA A 71 12.50 -16.21 -7.15
N ALA A 72 13.27 -15.12 -7.22
CA ALA A 72 14.61 -15.16 -7.78
C ALA A 72 15.60 -16.01 -6.97
N GLY A 73 15.36 -16.24 -5.67
CA GLY A 73 16.18 -17.15 -4.86
C GLY A 73 17.68 -16.84 -4.83
N GLY A 74 18.09 -15.59 -5.07
CA GLY A 74 19.49 -15.18 -5.17
C GLY A 74 20.15 -15.39 -6.55
N LEU A 75 19.42 -15.93 -7.53
CA LEU A 75 19.84 -16.03 -8.93
C LEU A 75 20.03 -14.62 -9.53
N ARG A 76 20.70 -14.54 -10.70
CA ARG A 76 20.95 -13.28 -11.41
C ARG A 76 20.76 -13.44 -12.91
N GLY A 77 20.56 -12.32 -13.61
CA GLY A 77 20.46 -12.30 -15.06
C GLY A 77 19.25 -13.10 -15.58
N GLY A 78 19.44 -13.83 -16.67
CA GLY A 78 18.37 -14.61 -17.30
C GLY A 78 17.75 -15.68 -16.39
N ASP A 79 18.56 -16.30 -15.52
CA ASP A 79 18.08 -17.35 -14.61
C ASP A 79 17.14 -16.80 -13.54
N ALA A 80 17.40 -15.58 -13.04
CA ALA A 80 16.48 -14.89 -12.14
C ALA A 80 15.16 -14.55 -12.83
N LEU A 81 15.20 -14.08 -14.09
CA LEU A 81 14.00 -13.75 -14.85
C LEU A 81 13.15 -14.99 -15.13
N ALA A 82 13.78 -16.12 -15.44
CA ALA A 82 13.09 -17.40 -15.61
C ALA A 82 12.41 -17.84 -14.30
N ALA A 83 13.13 -17.77 -13.18
CA ALA A 83 12.59 -18.14 -11.87
C ALA A 83 11.44 -17.24 -11.38
N MET A 84 11.47 -15.94 -11.70
CA MET A 84 10.37 -15.01 -11.39
C MET A 84 9.08 -15.27 -12.20
N ALA A 85 9.16 -16.04 -13.29
CA ALA A 85 8.04 -16.29 -14.21
C ALA A 85 7.28 -17.60 -13.92
N GLU A 86 7.77 -18.42 -12.99
CA GLU A 86 7.11 -19.65 -12.50
C GLU A 86 6.12 -19.35 -11.37
#